data_AF-A0A7X8GX89-F1
#
_entry.id   AF-A0A7X8GX89-F1
#
_cell.length_a   1.000
_cell.length_b   1.000
_cell.length_c   1.000
_cell.angle_alpha   90.00
_cell.angle_beta   90.00
_cell.angle_gamma   90.00
#
_symmetry.space_group_name_H-M   'P 1'
#
loop_
_entity.id
_entity.type
_entity.pdbx_description
1 polymer ?
#
loop_
_entity_poly.entity_id
_entity_poly.type
_entity_poly.pdbx_seq_one_letter_code
_entity_poly.pdbx_strand_id
1 'polypeptide(L)' 'MNHPANIRINELNKIAVQAGTKILEIYHDFQHFPEVEYKSDRSPLTLADKASNNIICQYLSE' A
#
# COMPACT_ATOMS: atom_id res chain seq x y z
N MET A 1 24.53 -20.30 10.62
CA MET A 1 23.10 -20.67 10.71
C MET A 1 22.32 -19.37 10.61
N ASN A 2 21.52 -19.20 9.56
CA ASN A 2 20.65 -18.03 9.43
C ASN A 2 19.54 -18.17 10.48
N HIS A 3 19.56 -17.32 11.50
CA HIS A 3 18.45 -17.19 12.43
C HIS A 3 17.21 -16.79 11.61
N PRO A 4 16.04 -17.42 11.79
CA PRO A 4 14.82 -16.91 11.18
C PRO A 4 14.67 -15.45 11.64
N ALA A 5 14.58 -14.53 10.70
CA ALA A 5 14.35 -13.13 11.00
C ALA A 5 13.15 -13.05 11.94
N ASN A 6 13.31 -12.39 13.09
CA ASN A 6 12.22 -12.18 14.02
C ASN A 6 11.21 -11.25 13.34
N ILE A 7 10.17 -11.84 12.73
CA ILE A 7 9.15 -11.10 11.98
C ILE A 7 8.28 -10.37 13.00
N ARG A 8 8.26 -9.03 12.91
CA ARG A 8 7.43 -8.16 13.75
C ARG A 8 5.97 -8.17 13.27
N ILE A 9 5.29 -9.30 13.41
CA ILE A 9 3.96 -9.53 12.82
C ILE A 9 2.90 -8.52 13.27
N ASN A 10 2.95 -8.07 14.52
CA ASN A 10 2.01 -7.08 15.04
C ASN A 10 2.21 -5.70 14.41
N GLU A 11 3.45 -5.36 14.05
CA GLU A 11 3.76 -4.15 13.31
C GLU A 11 3.24 -4.26 11.87
N LEU A 12 3.54 -5.38 11.19
CA LEU A 12 3.04 -5.68 9.85
C LEU A 12 1.51 -5.57 9.74
N ASN A 13 0.78 -6.12 10.72
CA ASN A 13 -0.67 -6.03 10.78
C ASN A 13 -1.17 -4.58 10.87
N LYS A 14 -0.50 -3.72 11.66
CA LYS A 14 -0.88 -2.31 11.78
C LYS A 14 -0.73 -1.56 10.46
N ILE A 15 0.37 -1.80 9.74
CA ILE A 15 0.62 -1.13 8.45
C ILE A 15 -0.33 -1.64 7.38
N ALA A 16 -0.61 -2.95 7.36
CA ALA A 16 -1.58 -3.52 6.43
C ALA A 16 -2.96 -2.89 6.62
N VAL A 17 -3.39 -2.68 7.88
CA VAL A 17 -4.64 -1.97 8.19
C VAL A 17 -4.58 -0.52 7.73
N GLN A 18 -3.49 0.21 8.00
CA GLN A 18 -3.34 1.61 7.56
C GLN A 18 -3.37 1.76 6.04
N ALA A 19 -2.65 0.91 5.32
CA ALA A 19 -2.62 0.87 3.86
C ALA A 19 -4.02 0.54 3.29
N GLY A 20 -4.71 -0.43 3.86
CA GLY A 20 -6.08 -0.80 3.49
C GLY A 20 -7.09 0.34 3.74
N THR A 21 -7.00 1.02 4.89
CA THR A 21 -7.82 2.20 5.17
C THR A 21 -7.59 3.30 4.13
N LYS A 22 -6.34 3.52 3.71
CA LYS A 22 -6.03 4.54 2.70
C LYS A 22 -6.65 4.22 1.34
N ILE A 23 -6.68 2.94 0.96
CA ILE A 23 -7.38 2.47 -0.25
C ILE A 23 -8.87 2.83 -0.16
N LEU A 24 -9.53 2.52 0.96
CA LEU A 24 -10.94 2.80 1.16
C LEU A 24 -11.26 4.31 1.13
N GLU A 25 -10.41 5.14 1.74
CA GLU A 25 -10.55 6.61 1.67
C GLU A 25 -10.59 7.11 0.23
N ILE A 26 -9.69 6.62 -0.63
CA ILE A 26 -9.61 7.02 -2.03
C ILE A 26 -10.85 6.57 -2.81
N TYR A 27 -11.33 5.34 -2.56
CA TYR A 27 -12.55 4.85 -3.22
C TYR A 27 -13.84 5.53 -2.74
N HIS A 28 -13.88 6.04 -1.52
CA HIS A 28 -15.01 6.79 -0.98
C HIS A 28 -15.03 8.26 -1.41
N ASP A 29 -13.93 8.78 -1.95
CA ASP A 29 -13.88 10.14 -2.49
C ASP A 29 -14.43 10.18 -3.92
N PHE A 30 -15.73 10.44 -4.04
CA PHE A 30 -16.44 10.56 -5.31
C PHE A 30 -15.95 11.71 -6.20
N GLN A 31 -15.11 12.63 -5.69
CA GLN A 31 -14.51 13.70 -6.50
C GLN A 31 -13.25 13.23 -7.24
N HIS A 32 -12.62 12.16 -6.75
CA HIS A 32 -11.47 11.52 -7.36
C HIS A 32 -11.94 10.25 -8.06
N PHE A 33 -12.49 10.37 -9.28
CA PHE A 33 -12.44 9.22 -10.19
C PHE A 33 -10.97 8.80 -10.30
N PRO A 34 -10.60 7.55 -9.92
CA PRO A 34 -9.21 7.21 -9.75
C PRO A 34 -8.50 7.37 -11.09
N GLU A 35 -7.52 8.28 -11.13
CA GLU A 35 -6.60 8.40 -12.25
C GLU A 35 -5.90 7.04 -12.40
N VAL A 36 -6.08 6.44 -13.58
CA VAL A 36 -5.50 5.14 -13.92
C VAL A 36 -4.32 5.38 -14.84
N GLU A 37 -3.13 5.08 -14.35
CA GLU A 37 -1.94 4.98 -15.17
C GLU A 37 -1.75 3.52 -15.61
N TYR A 38 -1.02 3.32 -16.70
CA TYR A 38 -0.66 1.98 -17.17
C TYR A 38 0.84 1.78 -17.10
N LYS A 39 1.25 0.68 -16.47
CA LYS A 39 2.66 0.27 -16.42
C LYS A 39 3.12 -0.25 -17.79
N SER A 40 4.42 -0.50 -17.94
CA SER A 40 5.02 -1.04 -19.18
C SER A 40 4.43 -2.39 -19.59
N ASP A 41 3.96 -3.18 -18.62
CA ASP A 41 3.27 -4.46 -18.81
C ASP A 41 1.76 -4.31 -19.11
N ARG A 42 1.27 -3.07 -19.28
CA ARG A 42 -0.14 -2.70 -19.47
C ARG A 42 -1.05 -3.06 -18.30
N SER A 43 -0.50 -3.40 -17.13
CA SER A 43 -1.31 -3.50 -15.91
C SER A 43 -1.74 -2.09 -15.45
N PRO A 44 -2.97 -1.93 -14.94
CA PRO A 44 -3.43 -0.67 -14.37
C PRO A 44 -2.69 -0.38 -13.06
N LEU A 45 -2.38 0.88 -12.83
CA LEU A 45 -1.83 1.42 -11.61
C LEU A 45 -2.69 2.61 -11.18
N THR A 46 -3.35 2.48 -10.04
CA THR A 46 -4.27 3.49 -9.52
C THR A 46 -3.62 4.36 -8.47
N LEU A 47 -4.27 5.49 -8.16
CA LEU A 47 -3.92 6.31 -6.99
C LEU A 47 -3.93 5.50 -5.68
N ALA A 48 -4.86 4.56 -5.53
CA ALA A 48 -4.98 3.71 -4.35
C ALA A 48 -3.77 2.76 -4.20
N ASP A 49 -3.30 2.18 -5.31
CA ASP A 49 -2.11 1.33 -5.34
C ASP A 49 -0.86 2.11 -4.92
N LYS A 50 -0.68 3.32 -5.48
CA LYS A 50 0.45 4.19 -5.14
C LYS A 50 0.44 4.60 -3.66
N ALA A 51 -0.71 5.03 -3.15
CA ALA A 51 -0.84 5.51 -1.78
C ALA A 51 -0.58 4.40 -0.75
N SER A 52 -1.15 3.20 -0.97
CA SER A 52 -0.93 2.05 -0.10
C SER A 52 0.53 1.56 -0.13
N ASN A 53 1.14 1.49 -1.32
CA ASN A 53 2.54 1.14 -1.47
C ASN A 53 3.45 2.13 -0.73
N ASN A 54 3.18 3.44 -0.84
CA ASN A 54 3.99 4.46 -0.17
C ASN A 54 3.98 4.29 1.35
N ILE A 55 2.81 4.02 1.96
CA ILE A 55 2.70 3.76 3.41
C ILE A 55 3.56 2.54 3.81
N ILE A 56 3.47 1.45 3.04
CA ILE A 56 4.23 0.23 3.31
C ILE A 56 5.74 0.47 3.17
N CYS A 57 6.17 1.11 2.08
CA CYS A 57 7.58 1.39 1.82
C CYS A 57 8.18 2.35 2.85
N GLN A 58 7.45 3.39 3.26
CA GLN A 58 7.90 4.30 4.31
C GLN A 58 8.15 3.55 5.61
N TYR A 59 7.21 2.72 6.04
CA TYR A 59 7.37 1.92 7.24
C TYR A 59 8.56 0.95 7.18
N LEU A 60 8.71 0.24 6.06
CA LEU A 60 9.79 -0.76 5.91
C LEU A 60 11.18 -0.14 5.72
N SER A 61 11.25 1.17 5.46
CA SER A 61 12.51 1.90 5.33
C SER A 61 12.98 2.52 6.67
N GLU A 62 12.19 2.40 7.73
CA GLU A 62 12.54 2.73 9.12
C GLU A 62 13.27 1.58 9.82
#